data_AF-A0A7W0VP00-F1
#
_entry.id   AF-A0A7W0VP00-F1
#
_cell.length_a   1.000
_cell.length_b   1.000
_cell.length_c   1.000
_cell.angle_alpha   90.00
_cell.angle_beta   90.00
_cell.angle_gamma   90.00
#
_symmetry.space_group_name_H-M   'P 1'
#
loop_
_entity.id
_entity.type
_entity.pdbx_description
1 polymer ?
#
loop_
_entity_poly.entity_id
_entity_poly.type
_entity_poly.pdbx_seq_one_letter_code
_entity_poly.pdbx_strand_id
1 'polypeptide(L)' 'MSSRSCSRASRRPLHHRPSSAAVGLRGNVDLGEATWLRPGLSYARGLDDPLAGRSYQVIQIDVPFVF' A
#
# COMPACT_ATOMS: atom_id res chain seq x y z
N MET A 1 35.73 36.63 28.32
CA MET A 1 34.91 35.59 28.95
C MET A 1 33.99 34.98 27.90
N SER A 2 34.02 33.66 27.80
CA SER A 2 33.37 32.81 26.80
C SER A 2 31.90 32.58 27.17
N SER A 3 30.96 32.73 26.24
CA SER A 3 29.65 32.07 26.33
C SER A 3 29.35 31.33 25.03
N ARG A 4 29.67 30.04 25.05
CA ARG A 4 29.11 29.06 24.12
C ARG A 4 27.67 28.82 24.55
N SER A 5 26.69 29.09 23.70
CA SER A 5 25.30 28.68 23.94
C SER A 5 24.79 27.87 22.77
N CYS A 6 24.86 26.55 22.99
CA CYS A 6 23.90 25.53 22.58
C CYS A 6 23.36 25.59 21.13
N SER A 7 24.01 24.80 20.27
CA SER A 7 23.45 24.34 18.99
C SER A 7 22.11 23.63 19.24
N ARG A 8 21.02 24.28 18.81
CA ARG A 8 19.67 23.73 18.83
C ARG A 8 19.62 22.59 17.81
N ALA A 9 19.82 21.37 18.29
CA ALA A 9 19.70 20.14 17.50
C ALA A 9 18.35 20.15 16.76
N SER A 10 18.42 20.38 15.46
CA SER A 10 17.30 20.31 14.53
C SER A 10 16.77 18.88 14.53
N ARG A 11 15.68 18.65 15.27
CA ARG A 11 14.87 17.44 15.15
C ARG A 11 14.22 17.46 13.77
N ARG A 12 14.90 16.90 12.77
CA ARG A 12 14.29 16.62 11.47
C ARG A 12 13.11 15.68 11.71
N PRO A 13 11.92 15.94 11.13
CA PRO A 13 10.82 15.00 11.23
C PRO A 13 11.28 13.66 10.62
N LEU A 14 11.14 12.57 11.39
CA LEU A 14 11.32 11.24 10.85
C LEU A 14 10.30 11.08 9.72
N HIS A 15 10.80 10.79 8.52
CA HIS A 15 9.99 10.55 7.34
C HIS A 15 9.23 9.23 7.56
N HIS A 16 8.05 9.30 8.17
CA HIS A 16 7.20 8.14 8.36
C HIS A 16 6.64 7.76 6.99
N ARG A 17 7.16 6.69 6.38
CA ARG A 17 6.58 6.15 5.16
C ARG A 17 5.30 5.42 5.57
N PRO A 18 4.14 5.79 5.00
CA PRO A 18 2.90 5.16 5.39
C PRO A 18 2.90 3.70 4.89
N SER A 19 2.72 2.76 5.80
CA SER A 19 2.62 1.34 5.46
C SER A 19 1.17 0.96 5.14
N SER A 20 0.98 0.08 4.17
CA SER A 20 -0.30 -0.53 3.82
C SER A 20 -0.13 -2.03 3.62
N ALA A 21 -1.20 -2.78 3.86
CA ALA A 21 -1.26 -4.22 3.59
C ALA A 21 -2.48 -4.54 2.74
N ALA A 22 -2.35 -5.55 1.89
CA ALA A 22 -3.42 -6.02 1.02
C ALA A 22 -3.55 -7.54 1.11
N VAL A 23 -4.80 -8.02 1.09
CA VAL A 23 -5.13 -9.43 0.99
C VAL A 23 -6.14 -9.60 -0.13
N GLY A 24 -5.98 -10.63 -0.95
CA GLY A 24 -6.87 -10.85 -2.07
C GLY A 24 -6.92 -12.28 -2.52
N LEU A 25 -8.04 -12.62 -3.14
CA LEU A 25 -8.23 -13.88 -3.83
C LEU A 25 -7.93 -13.68 -5.31
N ARG A 26 -7.29 -14.67 -5.91
CA ARG A 26 -7.05 -14.74 -7.35
C ARG A 26 -7.46 -16.12 -7.84
N GLY A 27 -8.34 -16.15 -8.82
CA GLY A 27 -8.72 -17.36 -9.53
C GLY A 27 -7.89 -17.51 -10.80
N ASN A 28 -7.74 -18.75 -11.26
CA ASN A 28 -7.31 -19.06 -12.63
C ASN A 28 -8.35 -20.01 -13.21
N VAL A 29 -8.99 -19.59 -14.29
CA VAL A 29 -10.03 -20.34 -15.01
C VAL A 29 -9.53 -20.55 -16.43
N ASP A 30 -9.40 -21.82 -16.79
CA ASP A 30 -9.08 -22.25 -18.15
C ASP A 30 -10.34 -22.12 -19.03
N LEU A 31 -10.26 -21.35 -20.12
CA LEU A 31 -11.34 -21.13 -21.08
C LEU A 31 -11.11 -21.89 -22.40
N GLY A 32 -10.04 -22.67 -22.52
CA GLY A 32 -9.68 -23.42 -23.72
C GLY A 32 -8.16 -23.50 -23.92
N GLU A 33 -7.72 -24.16 -25.00
CA GLU A 33 -6.31 -24.56 -25.21
C GLU A 33 -5.27 -23.41 -25.12
N ALA A 34 -5.67 -22.15 -25.32
CA ALA A 34 -4.76 -21.00 -25.29
C ALA A 34 -5.22 -19.83 -24.40
N THR A 35 -6.40 -19.89 -23.76
CA THR A 35 -7.01 -18.73 -23.10
C THR A 35 -7.23 -18.97 -21.62
N TRP A 36 -6.67 -18.09 -20.80
CA TRP A 36 -6.76 -18.14 -19.34
C TRP A 36 -7.40 -16.86 -18.80
N LEU A 37 -8.53 -17.00 -18.11
CA LEU A 37 -9.12 -15.91 -17.35
C LEU A 37 -8.65 -15.99 -15.90
N ARG A 38 -8.04 -14.91 -15.40
CA ARG A 38 -7.47 -14.90 -14.05
C ARG A 38 -8.06 -13.78 -13.18
N PRO A 39 -9.34 -13.88 -12.78
CA PRO A 39 -9.97 -12.81 -12.02
C PRO A 39 -9.30 -12.65 -10.65
N GLY A 40 -8.98 -11.42 -10.28
CA GLY A 40 -8.43 -11.09 -8.97
C GLY A 40 -9.30 -10.07 -8.25
N LEU A 41 -9.45 -10.26 -6.94
CA LEU A 41 -10.07 -9.31 -6.05
C LEU A 41 -9.19 -9.14 -4.82
N SER A 42 -8.69 -7.93 -4.56
CA SER A 42 -7.92 -7.66 -3.35
C SER A 42 -8.46 -6.46 -2.58
N TYR A 43 -8.43 -6.60 -1.27
CA TYR A 43 -8.76 -5.60 -0.28
C TYR A 43 -7.48 -5.09 0.37
N ALA A 44 -7.23 -3.78 0.31
CA ALA A 44 -6.08 -3.15 0.94
C ALA A 44 -6.50 -2.11 1.98
N ARG A 45 -5.71 -2.04 3.06
CA ARG A 45 -5.89 -1.12 4.19
C ARG A 45 -4.57 -0.47 4.58
N GLY A 46 -4.62 0.81 4.93
CA GLY A 46 -3.52 1.51 5.61
C GLY A 46 -3.31 0.97 7.02
N LEU A 47 -2.05 0.73 7.39
CA LEU A 47 -1.65 0.28 8.73
C LEU A 47 -1.18 1.45 9.61
N ASP A 48 -0.65 2.51 9.01
CA ASP A 48 -0.08 3.66 9.72
C ASP A 48 -0.81 4.98 9.39
N ASP A 49 -0.72 5.96 10.28
CA ASP A 49 -1.23 7.30 10.02
C ASP A 49 -0.44 8.04 8.92
N PRO A 50 -1.11 8.84 8.06
CA PRO A 50 -2.53 9.20 8.11
C PRO A 50 -3.46 8.23 7.36
N LEU A 51 -2.97 7.08 6.89
CA LEU A 51 -3.78 6.12 6.14
C LEU A 51 -4.67 5.26 7.06
N ALA A 52 -4.26 5.00 8.29
CA ALA A 52 -5.06 4.26 9.28
C ALA A 52 -6.25 5.08 9.80
N GLY A 53 -6.05 6.37 10.07
CA GLY A 53 -7.10 7.31 10.47
C GLY A 53 -8.11 7.65 9.37
N ARG A 54 -7.87 7.23 8.12
CA ARG A 54 -8.84 7.36 7.03
C ARG A 54 -9.43 5.98 6.72
N SER A 55 -10.74 5.84 6.86
CA SER A 55 -11.49 4.62 6.53
C SER A 55 -11.56 4.29 5.03
N TYR A 56 -10.52 4.63 4.26
CA TYR A 56 -10.43 4.29 2.85
C TYR A 56 -10.16 2.80 2.71
N GLN A 57 -11.10 2.13 2.06
CA GLN A 57 -11.02 0.72 1.69
C GLN A 57 -10.68 0.66 0.21
N VAL A 58 -9.54 0.08 -0.13
CA VAL A 58 -9.14 -0.06 -1.53
C VAL A 58 -9.57 -1.45 -1.99
N ILE A 59 -10.54 -1.49 -2.91
CA ILE A 59 -10.95 -2.70 -3.60
C ILE A 59 -10.30 -2.67 -4.98
N GLN A 60 -9.44 -3.64 -5.25
CA GLN A 60 -8.79 -3.81 -6.55
C GLN A 60 -9.39 -5.01 -7.26
N ILE A 61 -9.90 -4.77 -8.46
CA ILE A 61 -10.44 -5.79 -9.34
C ILE A 61 -9.44 -5.96 -10.49
N ASP A 62 -8.93 -7.17 -10.64
CA ASP A 62 -7.98 -7.57 -11.68
C ASP A 62 -8.74 -8.39 -12.72
N VAL A 63 -8.90 -7.88 -13.93
CA VAL A 63 -9.54 -8.57 -15.07
C VAL A 63 -8.50 -8.71 -16.18
N PRO A 64 -7.73 -9.80 -16.19
CA PRO A 64 -6.78 -10.05 -17.26
C PRO A 64 -7.53 -10.58 -18.47
N PHE A 65 -7.66 -9.73 -19.48
CA PHE A 65 -8.11 -10.10 -20.81
C PHE A 65 -6.86 -10.32 -21.66
N VAL A 66 -6.58 -11.58 -22.00
CA VAL A 66 -5.46 -11.98 -22.88
C VAL A 66 -6.07 -12.63 -24.12
N PHE A 67 -5.69 -12.12 -25.29
CA PHE A 67 -6.04 -12.67 -26.61
C PHE A 67 -4.81 -13.31 -27.26
#